data_AF-A0A0C6FC85-F1
#
_entry.id   AF-A0A0C6FC85-F1
#
_cell.length_a   1.000
_cell.length_b   1.000
_cell.length_c   1.000
_cell.angle_alpha   90.00
_cell.angle_beta   90.00
_cell.angle_gamma   90.00
#
_symmetry.space_group_name_H-M   'P 1'
#
loop_
_entity.id
_entity.type
_entity.pdbx_description
1 polymer ?
#
loop_
_entity_poly.entity_id
_entity_poly.type
_entity_poly.pdbx_seq_one_letter_code
_entity_poly.pdbx_strand_id
1 'polypeptide(L)' 'MLALTLAWKYHTLQRNSLKYEVSVKQARVPTEAEFKRLTAVVSQGRYGPRNRMALMLSYLAGLRVGEIASL' A
#
# COMPACT_ATOMS: atom_id res chain seq x y z
N MET A 1 41.75 20.81 -2.81
CA MET A 1 41.46 19.36 -2.99
C MET A 1 40.15 18.92 -2.31
N LEU A 2 39.90 19.31 -1.04
CA LEU A 2 38.66 18.97 -0.31
C LEU A 2 37.35 19.50 -0.93
N ALA A 3 37.37 20.67 -1.55
CA ALA A 3 36.20 21.25 -2.20
C ALA A 3 35.71 20.41 -3.41
N LEU A 4 36.63 19.78 -4.15
CA LEU A 4 36.31 18.97 -5.32
C LEU A 4 35.63 17.65 -4.92
N THR A 5 36.08 17.04 -3.82
CA THR A 5 35.49 15.83 -3.25
C THR A 5 34.09 16.09 -2.67
N LEU A 6 33.88 17.25 -2.04
CA LEU A 6 32.57 17.65 -1.55
C LEU A 6 31.61 17.87 -2.73
N ALA A 7 32.02 18.62 -3.75
CA ALA A 7 31.20 18.85 -4.94
C ALA A 7 30.78 17.53 -5.63
N TRP A 8 31.71 16.57 -5.73
CA TRP A 8 31.40 15.25 -6.27
C TRP A 8 30.39 14.49 -5.39
N LYS A 9 30.58 14.48 -4.06
CA LYS A 9 29.66 13.83 -3.13
C LYS A 9 28.27 14.47 -3.18
N TYR A 10 28.17 15.80 -3.17
CA TYR A 10 26.90 16.53 -3.32
C TYR A 10 26.20 16.22 -4.65
N HIS A 11 26.95 16.20 -5.75
CA HIS A 11 26.41 15.84 -7.06
C HIS A 11 25.92 14.38 -7.12
N THR A 12 26.60 13.44 -6.46
CA THR A 12 26.13 12.04 -6.36
C THR A 12 24.88 11.89 -5.50
N LEU A 13 24.74 12.70 -4.43
CA LEU A 13 23.58 12.68 -3.54
C LEU A 13 22.33 13.23 -4.24
N GLN A 14 22.46 14.31 -5.01
CA GLN A 14 21.36 14.82 -5.83
C GLN A 14 20.89 13.79 -6.86
N ARG A 15 21.83 13.09 -7.51
CA ARG A 15 21.52 12.05 -8.49
C ARG A 15 20.75 10.87 -7.88
N ASN A 16 21.07 10.49 -6.65
CA ASN A 16 20.35 9.43 -5.94
C ASN A 16 18.98 9.90 -5.43
N SER A 17 18.83 11.15 -4.99
CA SER A 17 17.55 11.68 -4.51
C SER A 17 16.48 11.72 -5.61
N LEU A 18 16.87 12.01 -6.86
CA LEU A 18 15.98 11.98 -8.02
C LEU A 18 15.58 10.55 -8.44
N LYS A 19 16.33 9.53 -8.00
CA LYS A 19 16.07 8.12 -8.35
C LYS A 19 14.99 7.48 -7.46
N TYR A 20 14.72 8.05 -6.30
CA TYR A 20 13.74 7.56 -5.32
C TYR A 20 12.64 8.58 -5.04
N GLU A 21 12.20 9.30 -6.08
CA GLU A 21 10.98 10.10 -5.97
C GLU A 21 9.82 9.14 -5.71
N VAL A 22 9.32 9.15 -4.46
CA VAL A 22 8.14 8.38 -4.07
C VAL A 22 6.95 9.03 -4.78
N SER A 23 6.63 8.51 -5.95
CA SER A 23 5.41 8.88 -6.67
C SER A 23 4.21 8.56 -5.76
N VAL A 24 3.62 9.59 -5.16
CA VAL A 24 2.43 9.46 -4.31
C VAL A 24 1.25 9.15 -5.22
N LYS A 25 1.00 7.86 -5.43
CA LYS A 25 -0.14 7.39 -6.22
C LYS A 25 -1.36 7.29 -5.30
N GLN A 26 -2.38 8.10 -5.59
CA GLN A 26 -3.67 8.01 -4.91
C GLN A 26 -4.23 6.60 -5.06
N ALA A 27 -4.53 5.92 -3.95
CA ALA A 27 -5.22 4.64 -3.99
C ALA A 27 -6.67 4.86 -4.47
N ARG A 28 -7.06 4.19 -5.56
CA ARG A 28 -8.44 4.23 -6.05
C ARG A 28 -9.32 3.33 -5.17
N VAL A 29 -10.49 3.84 -4.79
CA VAL A 29 -11.51 3.06 -4.09
C VAL A 29 -12.13 2.03 -5.05
N PRO A 30 -12.20 0.74 -4.67
CA PRO A 30 -12.87 -0.28 -5.48
C PRO A 30 -14.36 0.05 -5.68
N THR A 31 -14.83 -0.10 -6.92
CA THR A 31 -16.26 -0.10 -7.23
C THR A 31 -16.94 -1.32 -6.63
N GLU A 32 -18.26 -1.27 -6.48
CA GLU A 32 -19.04 -2.38 -5.93
C GLU A 32 -18.85 -3.69 -6.72
N ALA A 33 -18.78 -3.60 -8.05
CA ALA A 33 -18.52 -4.76 -8.91
C ALA A 33 -17.12 -5.35 -8.70
N GLU A 34 -16.09 -4.51 -8.52
CA GLU A 34 -14.72 -4.95 -8.20
C GLU A 34 -14.66 -5.60 -6.82
N PHE A 35 -15.34 -5.01 -5.84
CA PHE A 35 -15.39 -5.55 -4.48
C PHE A 35 -16.13 -6.90 -4.41
N LYS A 36 -17.21 -7.06 -5.17
CA LYS A 36 -17.92 -8.35 -5.32
C LYS A 36 -17.02 -9.43 -5.92
N ARG A 37 -16.21 -9.10 -6.92
CA ARG A 37 -15.23 -10.04 -7.49
C ARG A 37 -14.14 -10.39 -6.48
N LEU A 38 -13.60 -9.40 -5.77
CA LEU A 38 -12.58 -9.61 -4.74
C LEU A 38 -13.06 -10.54 -3.63
N THR A 39 -14.27 -10.31 -3.12
CA THR A 39 -14.85 -11.15 -2.07
C THR A 39 -15.11 -12.59 -2.54
N ALA A 40 -15.51 -12.78 -3.81
CA ALA A 40 -15.64 -14.11 -4.39
C ALA A 40 -14.29 -14.85 -4.46
N VAL A 41 -13.24 -14.20 -4.93
CA VAL A 41 -11.89 -14.78 -5.02
C VAL A 41 -11.35 -15.13 -3.63
N VAL A 42 -11.47 -14.23 -2.68
CA VAL A 42 -10.97 -14.43 -1.31
C VAL A 42 -11.69 -15.57 -0.59
N SER A 43 -12.97 -15.79 -0.92
CA SER A 43 -13.76 -16.89 -0.35
C SER A 43 -13.30 -18.28 -0.79
N GLN A 44 -12.54 -18.40 -1.88
CA GLN A 44 -12.03 -19.69 -2.37
C GLN A 44 -10.77 -20.17 -1.62
N GLY A 45 -10.15 -19.32 -0.79
CA GLY A 45 -8.96 -19.68 -0.02
C GLY A 45 -9.26 -20.54 1.21
N ARG A 46 -8.19 -21.10 1.80
CA ARG A 46 -8.24 -21.93 3.04
C ARG A 46 -9.02 -21.27 4.20
N TYR A 47 -8.98 -19.95 4.29
CA TYR A 47 -9.67 -19.16 5.32
C TYR A 47 -10.75 -18.23 4.72
N GLY A 48 -11.47 -18.71 3.71
CA GLY A 48 -12.45 -17.94 2.95
C GLY A 48 -13.42 -17.12 3.79
N PRO A 49 -14.17 -17.73 4.73
CA PRO A 49 -15.14 -17.00 5.58
C PRO A 49 -14.50 -15.90 6.42
N ARG A 50 -13.35 -16.18 7.05
CA ARG A 50 -12.62 -15.23 7.89
C ARG A 50 -12.06 -14.05 7.08
N ASN A 51 -11.47 -14.34 5.93
CA ASN A 51 -10.90 -13.30 5.07
C ASN A 51 -12.01 -12.44 4.43
N ARG A 52 -13.15 -13.04 4.09
CA ARG A 52 -14.33 -12.30 3.62
C ARG A 52 -14.84 -11.33 4.70
N MET A 53 -14.95 -11.77 5.95
CA MET A 53 -15.36 -10.88 7.05
C MET A 53 -14.38 -9.72 7.24
N ALA A 54 -13.07 -9.98 7.22
CA ALA A 54 -12.05 -8.93 7.33
C ALA A 54 -12.20 -7.88 6.22
N LEU A 55 -12.46 -8.30 4.97
CA LEU A 55 -12.72 -7.38 3.86
C LEU A 55 -14.01 -6.58 4.04
N MET A 56 -15.10 -7.21 4.53
CA MET A 56 -16.36 -6.52 4.75
C MET A 56 -16.24 -5.49 5.88
N LEU A 57 -15.56 -5.82 6.96
CA LEU A 57 -15.29 -4.89 8.07
C LEU A 57 -14.46 -3.68 7.61
N SER A 58 -13.46 -3.90 6.76
CA SER A 58 -12.66 -2.79 6.24
C SER A 58 -13.43 -1.92 5.23
N TYR A 59 -14.18 -2.53 4.31
CA TYR A 59 -14.86 -1.81 3.24
C TYR A 59 -16.18 -1.14 3.69
N LEU A 60 -16.97 -1.81 4.53
CA LEU A 60 -18.28 -1.31 4.95
C LEU A 60 -18.21 -0.51 6.25
N ALA A 61 -17.42 -0.96 7.23
CA ALA A 61 -17.30 -0.29 8.52
C ALA A 61 -16.10 0.68 8.60
N GLY A 62 -15.23 0.70 7.58
CA GLY A 62 -14.07 1.59 7.55
C GLY A 62 -12.96 1.22 8.53
N LEU A 63 -13.01 0.00 9.11
CA LEU A 63 -12.05 -0.43 10.10
C LEU A 63 -10.66 -0.67 9.49
N ARG A 64 -9.64 -0.24 10.22
CA ARG A 64 -8.23 -0.52 9.89
C ARG A 64 -7.86 -1.93 10.32
N VAL A 65 -6.80 -2.46 9.70
CA VAL A 65 -6.32 -3.83 9.95
C VAL A 65 -6.03 -4.09 11.43
N GLY A 66 -5.48 -3.11 12.16
CA GLY A 66 -5.22 -3.23 13.59
C GLY A 66 -6.50 -3.40 14.43
N GLU A 67 -7.56 -2.68 14.09
CA GLU A 67 -8.84 -2.74 14.80
C GLU A 67 -9.54 -4.08 14.53
N ILE A 68 -9.47 -4.57 13.28
CA ILE A 68 -10.00 -5.89 12.92
C ILE A 68 -9.24 -7.02 13.62
N ALA A 69 -7.92 -6.86 13.83
CA ALA A 69 -7.10 -7.88 14.48
C ALA A 69 -7.31 -7.97 16.00
N SER A 70 -7.86 -6.92 16.62
CA SER A 70 -8.19 -6.90 18.05
C SER A 70 -9.55 -7.51 18.41
N LEU A 71 -10.34 -7.90 17.40
CA LEU A 71 -11.63 -8.59 17.55
C LEU A 71 -11.43 -10.10 17.65
#